data_AF-A0A8K0TRP2-F1
#
_entry.id   AF-A0A8K0TRP2-F1
#
_cell.length_a   1.000
_cell.length_b   1.000
_cell.length_c   1.000
_cell.angle_alpha   90.00
_cell.angle_beta   90.00
_cell.angle_gamma   90.00
#
_symmetry.space_group_name_H-M   'P 1'
#
loop_
_entity.id
_entity.type
_entity.pdbx_description
1 polymer ?
#
loop_
_entity_poly.entity_id
_entity_poly.type
_entity_poly.pdbx_seq_one_letter_code
_entity_poly.pdbx_strand_id
1 'polypeptide(L)'
;MKYSTSSILAAALYATSAFAQYGSPTTGGDSTSGSGSGGSPVEAAPVTESSAVAGGATTRTNSGVVNCRNNICYSMAVPQTTASRGQGDIYFQIFAPDTFSWVGLGTGSSMADSNMFLIYQNGQGNVTLSGRQAAGYTMPTVPTTGGPVLELLAGSGVANGWMVANFRCLNCQSWKTSTLDFTGTTEPMVGAWQTGDSLDSADVNARIGKHTGNIRSFSFDLTQAAVTTTGSPFVGDNAIPAELMAGSDGNANNNGGGNADNAGPGTSAMLSRALGISVILAGVPLLFL
;
A
#
# COMPACT_ATOMS: atom_id res chain seq x y z
N MET A 1 6.21 37.10 -33.96
CA MET A 1 4.77 37.35 -33.79
C MET A 1 4.07 36.57 -34.90
N LYS A 2 3.24 35.54 -34.69
CA LYS A 2 2.23 35.24 -33.66
C LYS A 2 2.21 33.72 -33.45
N TYR A 3 2.11 33.25 -32.20
CA TYR A 3 1.70 31.88 -31.87
C TYR A 3 0.21 31.90 -31.53
N SER A 4 -0.57 31.02 -32.16
CA SER A 4 -2.01 30.86 -31.90
C SER A 4 -2.20 29.88 -30.76
N THR A 5 -2.77 30.36 -29.67
CA THR A 5 -3.26 29.60 -28.51
C THR A 5 -4.68 29.13 -28.75
N SER A 6 -4.96 27.84 -28.51
CA SER A 6 -6.30 27.30 -28.20
C SER A 6 -6.12 25.92 -27.54
N SER A 7 -6.14 25.87 -26.20
CA SER A 7 -7.23 25.34 -25.35
C SER A 7 -7.19 23.81 -25.29
N ILE A 8 -6.56 23.16 -24.29
CA ILE A 8 -7.01 22.96 -22.90
C ILE A 8 -8.53 22.80 -22.81
N LEU A 9 -9.02 21.56 -22.76
CA LEU A 9 -10.22 21.11 -22.03
C LEU A 9 -10.52 19.64 -22.39
N ALA A 10 -10.10 18.71 -21.54
CA ALA A 10 -10.81 17.47 -21.18
C ALA A 10 -9.85 16.49 -20.46
N ALA A 11 -10.39 15.77 -19.47
CA ALA A 11 -9.75 14.87 -18.51
C ALA A 11 -9.00 15.60 -17.37
N ALA A 12 -9.34 15.45 -16.08
CA ALA A 12 -10.15 14.44 -15.42
C ALA A 12 -10.75 15.04 -14.14
N LEU A 13 -12.07 15.26 -14.13
CA LEU A 13 -12.84 15.24 -12.89
C LEU A 13 -13.18 13.78 -12.60
N TYR A 14 -12.31 13.03 -11.91
CA TYR A 14 -12.68 11.81 -11.16
C TYR A 14 -11.53 11.48 -10.20
N ALA A 15 -11.54 12.09 -9.02
CA ALA A 15 -10.62 11.78 -7.94
C ALA A 15 -11.34 11.89 -6.58
N THR A 16 -12.43 11.14 -6.38
CA THR A 16 -13.12 11.08 -5.07
C THR A 16 -13.71 9.71 -4.69
N SER A 17 -13.52 8.63 -5.44
CA SER A 17 -14.25 7.36 -5.18
C SER A 17 -13.48 6.22 -4.49
N ALA A 18 -12.27 6.42 -3.97
CA ALA A 18 -11.47 5.29 -3.45
C ALA A 18 -11.69 4.90 -1.96
N PHE A 19 -12.64 5.47 -1.22
CA PHE A 19 -12.82 5.17 0.22
C PHE A 19 -14.19 4.64 0.62
N ALA A 20 -14.93 4.11 -0.34
CA ALA A 20 -16.36 4.11 -0.22
C ALA A 20 -16.92 2.85 -0.92
N GLN A 21 -17.31 1.82 -0.14
CA GLN A 21 -18.52 0.95 -0.29
C GLN A 21 -18.28 -0.43 0.37
N TYR A 22 -18.98 -0.77 1.46
CA TYR A 22 -19.55 -2.10 1.73
C TYR A 22 -20.63 -2.01 2.84
N GLY A 23 -21.90 -2.28 2.51
CA GLY A 23 -23.03 -2.33 3.46
C GLY A 23 -23.31 -3.76 3.96
N SER A 24 -23.80 -3.89 5.20
CA SER A 24 -24.21 -5.16 5.84
C SER A 24 -25.73 -5.39 5.75
N PRO A 25 -26.21 -6.65 5.70
CA PRO A 25 -27.64 -6.97 5.85
C PRO A 25 -28.07 -6.92 7.31
N THR A 26 -29.26 -6.37 7.54
CA THR A 26 -29.95 -6.25 8.85
C THR A 26 -30.49 -7.59 9.32
N THR A 27 -30.17 -8.04 10.53
CA THR A 27 -30.92 -9.08 11.23
C THR A 27 -31.98 -8.43 12.14
N GLY A 28 -33.24 -8.69 11.82
CA GLY A 28 -34.38 -8.38 12.69
C GLY A 28 -34.37 -9.31 13.89
N GLY A 29 -34.60 -8.74 15.08
CA GLY A 29 -34.99 -9.50 16.25
C GLY A 29 -36.48 -9.80 16.18
N ASP A 30 -36.86 -11.04 16.44
CA ASP A 30 -38.20 -11.35 16.91
C ASP A 30 -38.12 -12.31 18.10
N SER A 31 -38.95 -12.01 19.07
CA SER A 31 -39.09 -12.69 20.34
C SER A 31 -40.57 -13.03 20.47
N THR A 32 -40.94 -14.30 20.64
CA THR A 32 -41.87 -14.75 21.70
C THR A 32 -42.23 -16.24 21.58
N SER A 33 -42.53 -16.76 22.77
CA SER A 33 -42.91 -18.09 23.25
C SER A 33 -44.26 -18.65 22.77
N GLY A 34 -44.40 -19.98 22.75
CA GLY A 34 -45.70 -20.67 22.72
C GLY A 34 -45.61 -22.18 22.96
N SER A 35 -46.26 -22.66 24.02
CA SER A 35 -46.33 -24.04 24.54
C SER A 35 -47.26 -24.97 23.74
N GLY A 36 -47.00 -26.29 23.75
CA GLY A 36 -47.98 -27.29 23.28
C GLY A 36 -47.44 -28.73 23.25
N SER A 37 -48.23 -29.66 23.75
CA SER A 37 -47.89 -31.00 24.29
C SER A 37 -48.03 -32.20 23.32
N GLY A 38 -47.22 -33.25 23.55
CA GLY A 38 -47.67 -34.66 23.53
C GLY A 38 -47.09 -35.59 22.46
N GLY A 39 -46.39 -36.65 22.90
CA GLY A 39 -46.17 -37.90 22.15
C GLY A 39 -44.71 -38.29 21.90
N SER A 40 -44.29 -39.44 22.42
CA SER A 40 -43.05 -40.19 22.08
C SER A 40 -43.44 -41.61 21.64
N PRO A 41 -42.55 -42.45 21.06
CA PRO A 41 -41.23 -42.17 20.48
C PRO A 41 -41.00 -42.86 19.11
N VAL A 42 -40.08 -42.37 18.29
CA VAL A 42 -39.21 -43.24 17.44
C VAL A 42 -37.87 -42.52 17.18
N GLU A 43 -36.83 -43.09 17.78
CA GLU A 43 -35.43 -43.15 17.38
C GLU A 43 -34.91 -42.22 16.26
N ALA A 44 -34.05 -41.25 16.61
CA ALA A 44 -32.95 -40.76 15.77
C ALA A 44 -31.91 -40.03 16.64
N ALA A 45 -30.63 -40.38 16.46
CA ALA A 45 -29.47 -39.77 17.11
C ALA A 45 -29.38 -38.25 16.81
N PRO A 46 -28.86 -37.41 17.74
CA PRO A 46 -28.72 -35.98 17.48
C PRO A 46 -27.60 -35.74 16.46
N VAL A 47 -27.98 -35.31 15.25
CA VAL A 47 -27.07 -34.54 14.39
C VAL A 47 -26.90 -33.17 15.03
N THR A 48 -25.76 -32.95 15.68
CA THR A 48 -25.32 -31.61 16.03
C THR A 48 -24.94 -30.90 14.72
N GLU A 49 -25.89 -30.18 14.12
CA GLU A 49 -25.53 -29.13 13.16
C GLU A 49 -24.87 -28.01 13.94
N SER A 50 -23.55 -28.13 14.10
CA SER A 50 -22.72 -26.99 14.42
C SER A 50 -22.82 -26.05 13.23
N SER A 51 -23.68 -25.04 13.34
CA SER A 51 -23.59 -23.86 12.48
C SER A 51 -22.25 -23.21 12.78
N ALA A 52 -21.20 -23.71 12.13
CA ALA A 52 -19.96 -22.99 12.00
C ALA A 52 -20.32 -21.69 11.28
N VAL A 53 -20.33 -20.58 12.01
CA VAL A 53 -20.17 -19.27 11.40
C VAL A 53 -18.84 -19.36 10.67
N ALA A 54 -18.90 -19.58 9.36
CA ALA A 54 -17.76 -19.40 8.49
C ALA A 54 -17.37 -17.92 8.64
N GLY A 55 -16.46 -17.64 9.57
CA GLY A 55 -15.68 -16.42 9.52
C GLY A 55 -15.01 -16.45 8.17
N GLY A 56 -15.55 -15.68 7.22
CA GLY A 56 -15.03 -15.60 5.87
C GLY A 56 -13.59 -15.16 5.96
N ALA A 57 -12.66 -16.10 5.89
CA ALA A 57 -11.26 -15.81 5.68
C ALA A 57 -11.17 -15.29 4.24
N THR A 58 -11.27 -13.97 4.07
CA THR A 58 -10.97 -13.33 2.79
C THR A 58 -9.54 -13.71 2.44
N THR A 59 -9.38 -14.60 1.47
CA THR A 59 -8.08 -15.08 1.04
C THR A 59 -7.41 -13.96 0.28
N ARG A 60 -6.48 -13.23 0.91
CA ARG A 60 -5.64 -12.26 0.22
C ARG A 60 -4.87 -12.96 -0.89
N THR A 61 -5.00 -12.46 -2.10
CA THR A 61 -4.13 -12.86 -3.21
C THR A 61 -2.71 -12.36 -2.92
N ASN A 62 -1.69 -13.07 -3.40
CA ASN A 62 -0.30 -12.66 -3.20
C ASN A 62 -0.09 -11.23 -3.72
N SER A 63 0.24 -10.31 -2.82
CA SER A 63 0.51 -8.90 -3.13
C SER A 63 1.96 -8.60 -3.46
N GLY A 64 2.83 -9.61 -3.42
CA GLY A 64 4.27 -9.47 -3.46
C GLY A 64 4.88 -9.44 -2.06
N VAL A 65 6.17 -9.11 -2.00
CA VAL A 65 6.94 -9.10 -0.75
C VAL A 65 6.78 -7.78 -0.03
N VAL A 66 6.68 -7.83 1.29
CA VAL A 66 6.51 -6.65 2.15
C VAL A 66 7.60 -6.63 3.20
N ASN A 67 8.04 -5.41 3.56
CA ASN A 67 8.91 -5.21 4.70
C ASN A 67 8.50 -3.98 5.51
N CYS A 68 8.03 -4.22 6.73
CA CYS A 68 7.52 -3.22 7.66
C CYS A 68 8.38 -3.07 8.91
N ARG A 69 8.69 -1.84 9.30
CA ARG A 69 9.30 -1.53 10.60
C ARG A 69 8.95 -0.10 11.02
N ASN A 70 8.59 0.10 12.29
CA ASN A 70 8.25 1.41 12.86
C ASN A 70 7.21 2.16 12.02
N ASN A 71 6.14 1.48 11.61
CA ASN A 71 5.05 2.00 10.78
C ASN A 71 5.45 2.44 9.37
N ILE A 72 6.69 2.22 8.93
CA ILE A 72 7.08 2.40 7.54
C ILE A 72 7.11 1.03 6.89
N CYS A 73 6.33 0.85 5.84
CA CYS A 73 6.27 -0.36 5.03
C CYS A 73 6.70 -0.07 3.60
N TYR A 74 7.56 -0.95 3.10
CA TYR A 74 7.96 -0.99 1.71
C TYR A 74 7.50 -2.32 1.13
N SER A 75 6.81 -2.28 0.00
CA SER A 75 6.36 -3.49 -0.69
C SER A 75 6.90 -3.49 -2.11
N MET A 76 7.22 -4.68 -2.63
CA MET A 76 7.63 -4.89 -4.01
C MET A 76 6.82 -6.04 -4.61
N ALA A 77 6.34 -5.83 -5.82
CA ALA A 77 5.72 -6.87 -6.62
C ALA A 77 6.32 -6.90 -8.03
N VAL A 78 6.71 -8.09 -8.46
CA VAL A 78 7.33 -8.34 -9.76
C VAL A 78 6.40 -9.26 -10.54
N PRO A 79 5.79 -8.80 -11.66
CA PRO A 79 5.02 -9.69 -12.52
C PRO A 79 5.85 -10.93 -12.91
N GLN A 80 5.23 -12.11 -12.92
CA GLN A 80 5.94 -13.36 -13.25
C GLN A 80 6.69 -13.29 -14.59
N THR A 81 6.12 -12.57 -15.56
CA THR A 81 6.75 -12.30 -16.86
C THR A 81 8.00 -11.44 -16.74
N THR A 82 7.99 -10.42 -15.88
CA THR A 82 9.17 -9.59 -15.57
C THR A 82 10.23 -10.43 -14.85
N ALA A 83 9.86 -11.18 -13.81
CA ALA A 83 10.77 -12.04 -13.05
C ALA A 83 11.45 -13.09 -13.96
N SER A 84 10.69 -13.70 -14.88
CA SER A 84 11.23 -14.72 -15.80
C SER A 84 12.11 -14.15 -16.91
N ARG A 85 11.88 -12.89 -17.33
CA ARG A 85 12.63 -12.25 -18.42
C ARG A 85 13.77 -11.38 -17.93
N GLY A 86 13.82 -11.04 -16.64
CA GLY A 86 14.75 -10.07 -16.07
C GLY A 86 14.51 -8.62 -16.52
N GLN A 87 13.38 -8.35 -17.18
CA GLN A 87 13.05 -7.04 -17.73
C GLN A 87 11.55 -6.84 -17.83
N GLY A 88 11.11 -5.60 -17.63
CA GLY A 88 9.71 -5.23 -17.60
C GLY A 88 9.42 -4.35 -16.40
N ASP A 89 8.14 -4.09 -16.20
CA ASP A 89 7.70 -3.22 -15.12
C ASP A 89 7.59 -3.99 -13.81
N ILE A 90 7.80 -3.25 -12.74
CA ILE A 90 7.59 -3.71 -11.37
C ILE A 90 6.73 -2.69 -10.62
N TYR A 91 6.21 -3.09 -9.48
CA TYR A 91 5.38 -2.25 -8.64
C TYR A 91 5.98 -2.14 -7.25
N PHE A 92 5.90 -0.93 -6.70
CA PHE A 92 6.25 -0.66 -5.32
C PHE A 92 5.07 -0.04 -4.57
N GLN A 93 5.07 -0.25 -3.26
CA GLN A 93 4.29 0.56 -2.34
C GLN A 93 5.24 1.14 -1.28
N ILE A 94 5.09 2.44 -1.01
CA ILE A 94 5.59 3.06 0.22
C ILE A 94 4.36 3.46 1.03
N PHE A 95 4.25 2.92 2.24
CA PHE A 95 3.16 3.22 3.18
C PHE A 95 3.79 3.72 4.48
N ALA A 96 3.48 4.95 4.88
CA ALA A 96 4.09 5.58 6.05
C ALA A 96 3.16 6.62 6.68
N PRO A 97 3.34 6.95 7.98
CA PRO A 97 2.64 8.06 8.60
C PRO A 97 2.81 9.37 7.83
N ASP A 98 1.77 10.18 7.77
CA ASP A 98 1.82 11.52 7.17
C ASP A 98 2.57 12.56 8.04
N THR A 99 3.04 12.15 9.23
CA THR A 99 3.90 12.96 10.11
C THR A 99 5.36 13.07 9.63
N PHE A 100 5.72 12.37 8.55
CA PHE A 100 7.02 12.52 7.93
C PHE A 100 6.98 13.63 6.88
N SER A 101 8.02 14.46 6.89
CA SER A 101 8.30 15.47 5.86
C SER A 101 8.47 14.76 4.51
N TRP A 102 9.27 13.69 4.47
CA TRP A 102 9.39 12.77 3.35
C TRP A 102 9.83 11.38 3.80
N VAL A 103 9.52 10.36 2.99
CA VAL A 103 9.99 8.97 3.13
C VAL A 103 10.55 8.49 1.80
N GLY A 104 11.67 7.77 1.85
CA GLY A 104 12.40 7.31 0.68
C GLY A 104 12.74 5.83 0.73
N LEU A 105 12.79 5.21 -0.45
CA LEU A 105 13.29 3.87 -0.71
C LEU A 105 14.41 3.96 -1.74
N GLY A 106 15.62 3.53 -1.39
CA GLY A 106 16.78 3.46 -2.27
C GLY A 106 17.10 2.01 -2.63
N THR A 107 17.56 1.80 -3.86
CA THR A 107 18.09 0.51 -4.33
C THR A 107 19.50 0.26 -3.79
N GLY A 108 19.88 -1.01 -3.65
CA GLY A 108 21.21 -1.39 -3.17
C GLY A 108 21.40 -1.19 -1.67
N SER A 109 22.67 -1.08 -1.24
CA SER A 109 23.06 -1.09 0.17
C SER A 109 23.42 0.27 0.75
N SER A 110 23.45 1.33 -0.06
CA SER A 110 23.89 2.66 0.37
C SER A 110 23.16 3.78 -0.38
N MET A 111 23.25 5.00 0.13
CA MET A 111 22.73 6.19 -0.55
C MET A 111 23.51 6.47 -1.86
N ALA A 112 24.83 6.37 -1.81
CA ALA A 112 25.66 6.59 -2.98
C ALA A 112 25.30 5.60 -4.08
N ASP A 113 25.15 6.12 -5.30
CA ASP A 113 24.85 5.39 -6.53
C ASP A 113 23.49 4.68 -6.59
N SER A 114 22.66 4.80 -5.54
CA SER A 114 21.29 4.26 -5.52
C SER A 114 20.33 5.07 -6.39
N ASN A 115 19.32 4.37 -6.93
CA ASN A 115 18.09 4.99 -7.36
C ASN A 115 17.17 5.12 -6.16
N MET A 116 16.69 6.32 -5.90
CA MET A 116 15.87 6.64 -4.75
C MET A 116 14.46 7.04 -5.20
N PHE A 117 13.46 6.46 -4.57
CA PHE A 117 12.05 6.76 -4.75
C PHE A 117 11.55 7.46 -3.48
N LEU A 118 11.38 8.78 -3.57
CA LEU A 118 10.93 9.61 -2.46
C LEU A 118 9.45 9.93 -2.60
N ILE A 119 8.76 9.94 -1.47
CA ILE A 119 7.38 10.39 -1.35
C ILE A 119 7.25 11.47 -0.28
N TYR A 120 6.40 12.45 -0.54
CA TYR A 120 6.00 13.50 0.41
C TYR A 120 4.61 14.00 0.05
N GLN A 121 3.89 14.59 1.01
CA GLN A 121 2.56 15.13 0.71
C GLN A 121 2.66 16.30 -0.27
N ASN A 122 1.73 16.37 -1.22
CA ASN A 122 1.74 17.37 -2.29
C ASN A 122 0.94 18.64 -1.99
N GLY A 123 0.29 18.70 -0.82
CA GLY A 123 -0.59 19.80 -0.40
C GLY A 123 -2.05 19.72 -0.77
N GLN A 124 -2.41 18.72 -1.56
CA GLN A 124 -3.71 18.62 -2.22
C GLN A 124 -4.41 17.30 -1.86
N GLY A 125 -4.05 16.73 -0.70
CA GLY A 125 -4.55 15.42 -0.24
C GLY A 125 -3.93 14.23 -0.98
N ASN A 126 -2.85 14.43 -1.73
CA ASN A 126 -2.14 13.36 -2.44
C ASN A 126 -0.62 13.42 -2.13
N VAL A 127 0.14 12.52 -2.73
CA VAL A 127 1.60 12.45 -2.60
C VAL A 127 2.30 12.86 -3.90
N THR A 128 3.48 13.43 -3.76
CA THR A 128 4.44 13.61 -4.83
C THR A 128 5.40 12.43 -4.81
N LEU A 129 5.56 11.76 -5.95
CA LEU A 129 6.57 10.72 -6.15
C LEU A 129 7.75 11.29 -6.93
N SER A 130 8.96 11.16 -6.37
CA SER A 130 10.18 11.70 -6.94
C SER A 130 11.26 10.63 -7.07
N GLY A 131 11.65 10.33 -8.30
CA GLY A 131 12.79 9.48 -8.61
C GLY A 131 14.08 10.28 -8.65
N ARG A 132 15.04 9.98 -7.77
CA ARG A 132 16.28 10.74 -7.61
C ARG A 132 17.52 9.84 -7.58
N GLN A 133 18.68 10.45 -7.84
CA GLN A 133 19.98 9.79 -7.78
C GLN A 133 21.00 10.73 -7.10
N ALA A 134 22.04 10.14 -6.50
CA ALA A 134 23.24 10.85 -6.05
C ALA A 134 24.46 9.93 -6.17
N ALA A 135 25.59 10.45 -6.65
CA ALA A 135 26.86 9.71 -6.70
C ALA A 135 27.57 9.62 -5.32
N GLY A 136 26.94 10.10 -4.26
CA GLY A 136 27.53 10.23 -2.94
C GLY A 136 26.52 10.71 -1.90
N TYR A 137 27.02 11.20 -0.77
CA TYR A 137 26.20 11.62 0.37
C TYR A 137 25.78 13.11 0.30
N THR A 138 25.32 13.53 -0.88
CA THR A 138 24.77 14.86 -1.15
C THR A 138 23.28 14.77 -1.43
N MET A 139 22.57 15.90 -1.35
CA MET A 139 21.13 15.90 -1.65
C MET A 139 20.90 15.30 -3.05
N PRO A 140 20.09 14.23 -3.17
CA PRO A 140 19.83 13.60 -4.45
C PRO A 140 18.91 14.49 -5.29
N THR A 141 19.09 14.42 -6.60
CA THR A 141 18.36 15.22 -7.60
C THR A 141 17.66 14.33 -8.60
N VAL A 142 16.59 14.82 -9.24
CA VAL A 142 16.00 14.12 -10.38
C VAL A 142 17.00 14.13 -11.53
N PRO A 143 17.41 12.97 -12.06
CA PRO A 143 18.36 12.90 -13.16
C PRO A 143 17.73 13.43 -14.46
N THR A 144 18.53 14.11 -15.29
CA THR A 144 18.08 14.62 -16.59
C THR A 144 18.01 13.54 -17.67
N THR A 145 18.76 12.44 -17.51
CA THR A 145 18.80 11.29 -18.41
C THR A 145 19.10 10.01 -17.62
N GLY A 146 18.60 8.85 -18.08
CA GLY A 146 18.96 7.55 -17.51
C GLY A 146 18.46 7.30 -16.08
N GLY A 147 17.44 8.04 -15.64
CA GLY A 147 16.77 7.84 -14.36
C GLY A 147 15.61 6.84 -14.40
N PRO A 148 14.99 6.57 -13.25
CA PRO A 148 13.80 5.74 -13.17
C PRO A 148 12.61 6.44 -13.83
N VAL A 149 11.83 5.68 -14.59
CA VAL A 149 10.55 6.13 -15.15
C VAL A 149 9.45 5.65 -14.21
N LEU A 150 8.81 6.60 -13.53
CA LEU A 150 7.85 6.31 -12.46
C LEU A 150 6.46 6.80 -12.85
N GLU A 151 5.47 5.99 -12.51
CA GLU A 151 4.05 6.32 -12.65
C GLU A 151 3.37 6.12 -11.29
N LEU A 152 2.84 7.20 -10.70
CA LEU A 152 2.02 7.11 -9.50
C LEU A 152 0.65 6.53 -9.87
N LEU A 153 0.22 5.51 -9.14
CA LEU A 153 -0.98 4.73 -9.46
C LEU A 153 -2.12 5.05 -8.50
N ALA A 154 -3.32 4.59 -8.89
CA ALA A 154 -4.50 4.64 -8.03
C ALA A 154 -4.26 3.94 -6.67
N GLY A 155 -4.96 4.42 -5.65
CA GLY A 155 -4.75 4.00 -4.26
C GLY A 155 -3.62 4.76 -3.54
N SER A 156 -2.85 5.58 -4.27
CA SER A 156 -1.96 6.58 -3.66
C SER A 156 -2.76 7.75 -3.09
N GLY A 157 -2.24 8.38 -2.04
CA GLY A 157 -2.87 9.53 -1.42
C GLY A 157 -2.42 9.79 0.00
N VAL A 158 -3.03 10.81 0.62
CA VAL A 158 -2.87 11.11 2.04
C VAL A 158 -4.24 11.02 2.70
N ALA A 159 -4.41 10.11 3.65
CA ALA A 159 -5.66 9.91 4.37
C ALA A 159 -5.44 9.21 5.71
N ASN A 160 -6.26 9.52 6.70
CA ASN A 160 -6.32 8.82 7.99
C ASN A 160 -4.98 8.71 8.73
N GLY A 161 -4.12 9.74 8.65
CA GLY A 161 -2.80 9.75 9.31
C GLY A 161 -1.69 9.04 8.51
N TRP A 162 -1.96 8.65 7.26
CA TRP A 162 -1.05 7.91 6.40
C TRP A 162 -0.87 8.60 5.06
N MET A 163 0.34 8.50 4.52
CA MET A 163 0.63 8.77 3.11
C MET A 163 1.07 7.48 2.42
N VAL A 164 0.51 7.26 1.23
CA VAL A 164 0.69 6.04 0.46
C VAL A 164 1.07 6.40 -0.97
N ALA A 165 2.11 5.77 -1.48
CA ALA A 165 2.41 5.78 -2.91
C ALA A 165 2.43 4.35 -3.42
N ASN A 166 1.45 4.01 -4.25
CA ASN A 166 1.49 2.86 -5.14
C ASN A 166 2.09 3.34 -6.45
N PHE A 167 3.17 2.73 -6.93
CA PHE A 167 3.77 3.19 -8.17
C PHE A 167 4.31 2.06 -9.03
N ARG A 168 4.23 2.28 -10.34
CA ARG A 168 4.88 1.44 -11.35
C ARG A 168 6.24 2.03 -11.65
N CYS A 169 7.24 1.16 -11.71
CA CYS A 169 8.58 1.50 -12.16
C CYS A 169 8.78 0.85 -13.53
N LEU A 170 8.86 1.67 -14.57
CA LEU A 170 9.04 1.21 -15.95
C LEU A 170 10.52 1.12 -16.29
N ASN A 171 10.93 -0.03 -16.84
CA ASN A 171 12.32 -0.29 -17.24
C ASN A 171 13.34 -0.06 -16.11
N CYS A 172 13.03 -0.58 -14.91
CA CYS A 172 13.83 -0.35 -13.70
C CYS A 172 14.87 -1.44 -13.41
N GLN A 173 15.14 -2.33 -14.37
CA GLN A 173 16.14 -3.39 -14.23
C GLN A 173 17.57 -2.85 -14.22
N SER A 174 17.81 -1.73 -14.91
CA SER A 174 19.16 -1.17 -15.03
C SER A 174 19.13 0.32 -15.29
N TRP A 175 19.92 1.04 -14.50
CA TRP A 175 20.25 2.44 -14.68
C TRP A 175 21.76 2.62 -14.72
N LYS A 176 22.22 3.85 -14.99
CA LYS A 176 23.64 4.15 -15.11
C LYS A 176 24.46 3.78 -13.86
N THR A 177 23.87 3.88 -12.66
CA THR A 177 24.60 3.74 -11.38
C THR A 177 24.13 2.56 -10.53
N SER A 178 23.00 1.93 -10.85
CA SER A 178 22.44 0.83 -10.06
C SER A 178 21.56 -0.05 -10.94
N THR A 179 21.35 -1.29 -10.54
CA THR A 179 20.48 -2.28 -11.16
C THR A 179 19.52 -2.84 -10.12
N LEU A 180 18.38 -3.36 -10.57
CA LEU A 180 17.54 -4.27 -9.80
C LEU A 180 17.52 -5.59 -10.55
N ASP A 181 18.01 -6.66 -9.93
CA ASP A 181 18.05 -7.98 -10.58
C ASP A 181 16.78 -8.77 -10.27
N PHE A 182 15.81 -8.69 -11.17
CA PHE A 182 14.54 -9.40 -11.02
C PHE A 182 14.65 -10.92 -11.15
N THR A 183 15.80 -11.45 -11.60
CA THR A 183 16.04 -12.90 -11.73
C THR A 183 16.74 -13.50 -10.51
N GLY A 184 17.28 -12.64 -9.63
CA GLY A 184 17.89 -13.04 -8.38
C GLY A 184 16.87 -13.52 -7.35
N THR A 185 17.38 -13.98 -6.20
CA THR A 185 16.55 -14.38 -5.06
C THR A 185 16.40 -13.26 -4.03
N THR A 186 17.25 -12.25 -4.05
CA THR A 186 17.30 -11.21 -3.03
C THR A 186 17.74 -9.88 -3.63
N GLU A 187 17.05 -8.82 -3.26
CA GLU A 187 17.37 -7.46 -3.70
C GLU A 187 17.62 -6.55 -2.49
N PRO A 188 18.85 -6.04 -2.29
CA PRO A 188 19.17 -5.11 -1.21
C PRO A 188 18.50 -3.75 -1.41
N MET A 189 17.98 -3.20 -0.32
CA MET A 189 17.30 -1.91 -0.29
C MET A 189 17.72 -1.09 0.94
N VAL A 190 17.61 0.22 0.82
CA VAL A 190 17.76 1.16 1.93
C VAL A 190 16.52 2.03 2.08
N GLY A 191 16.03 2.21 3.30
CA GLY A 191 14.96 3.15 3.65
C GLY A 191 15.54 4.34 4.39
N ALA A 192 15.03 5.53 4.10
CA ALA A 192 15.37 6.76 4.80
C ALA A 192 14.15 7.67 4.90
N TRP A 193 14.10 8.55 5.90
CA TRP A 193 12.96 9.43 6.12
C TRP A 193 13.39 10.67 6.90
N GLN A 194 12.62 11.74 6.78
CA GLN A 194 12.76 12.94 7.60
C GLN A 194 11.47 13.18 8.37
N THR A 195 11.57 13.27 9.70
CA THR A 195 10.47 13.72 10.57
C THR A 195 10.30 15.23 10.51
N GLY A 196 9.09 15.72 10.78
CA GLY A 196 8.78 17.15 10.87
C GLY A 196 7.73 17.58 9.85
N ASP A 197 7.66 18.89 9.63
CA ASP A 197 6.62 19.51 8.81
C ASP A 197 6.60 18.95 7.38
N SER A 198 5.39 18.83 6.84
CA SER A 198 5.16 18.44 5.46
C SER A 198 5.94 19.32 4.48
N LEU A 199 6.46 18.73 3.40
CA LEU A 199 6.96 19.53 2.28
C LEU A 199 5.85 20.28 1.56
N ASP A 200 4.62 19.78 1.60
CA ASP A 200 3.43 20.42 1.01
C ASP A 200 3.72 20.91 -0.43
N SER A 201 4.19 20.00 -1.29
CA SER A 201 4.72 20.39 -2.60
C SER A 201 4.51 19.35 -3.68
N ALA A 202 3.94 19.79 -4.81
CA ALA A 202 3.83 19.01 -6.04
C ALA A 202 5.13 18.97 -6.88
N ASP A 203 6.18 19.71 -6.50
CA ASP A 203 7.43 19.74 -7.24
C ASP A 203 8.24 18.48 -6.97
N VAL A 204 8.41 17.62 -7.97
CA VAL A 204 9.26 16.41 -7.89
C VAL A 204 10.72 16.72 -7.58
N ASN A 205 11.18 17.96 -7.81
CA ASN A 205 12.54 18.43 -7.52
C ASN A 205 12.63 19.26 -6.23
N ALA A 206 11.59 19.28 -5.40
CA ALA A 206 11.57 20.04 -4.16
C ALA A 206 12.83 19.79 -3.31
N ARG A 207 13.32 20.85 -2.67
CA ARG A 207 14.45 20.77 -1.75
C ARG A 207 14.06 19.96 -0.52
N ILE A 208 14.84 18.94 -0.20
CA ILE A 208 14.62 18.07 0.96
C ILE A 208 15.71 18.29 2.02
N GLY A 209 15.35 18.13 3.28
CA GLY A 209 16.32 18.04 4.36
C GLY A 209 17.00 16.67 4.40
N LYS A 210 18.08 16.56 5.16
CA LYS A 210 18.72 15.27 5.44
C LYS A 210 17.76 14.38 6.23
N HIS A 211 17.78 13.08 5.97
CA HIS A 211 17.02 12.11 6.77
C HIS A 211 17.35 12.25 8.26
N THR A 212 16.35 12.02 9.10
CA THR A 212 16.48 12.02 10.56
C THR A 212 16.74 10.62 11.07
N GLY A 213 17.59 10.48 12.09
CA GLY A 213 17.90 9.18 12.70
C GLY A 213 18.68 8.24 11.77
N ASN A 214 18.61 6.95 12.09
CA ASN A 214 19.34 5.90 11.37
C ASN A 214 18.60 5.50 10.09
N ILE A 215 19.35 5.27 9.02
CA ILE A 215 18.84 4.63 7.82
C ILE A 215 18.47 3.17 8.11
N ARG A 216 17.62 2.61 7.26
CA ARG A 216 17.18 1.22 7.35
C ARG A 216 17.75 0.42 6.19
N SER A 217 18.68 -0.50 6.45
CA SER A 217 19.11 -1.48 5.44
C SER A 217 18.30 -2.77 5.58
N PHE A 218 17.87 -3.33 4.46
CA PHE A 218 17.13 -4.59 4.39
C PHE A 218 17.25 -5.20 3.00
N SER A 219 16.70 -6.39 2.81
CA SER A 219 16.55 -6.96 1.47
C SER A 219 15.14 -7.47 1.26
N PHE A 220 14.67 -7.41 0.02
CA PHE A 220 13.47 -8.10 -0.42
C PHE A 220 13.82 -9.53 -0.84
N ASP A 221 13.01 -10.51 -0.40
CA ASP A 221 13.04 -11.87 -0.94
C ASP A 221 12.26 -11.90 -2.25
N LEU A 222 12.98 -11.95 -3.37
CA LEU A 222 12.38 -11.90 -4.70
C LEU A 222 11.62 -13.18 -5.05
N THR A 223 11.87 -14.28 -4.34
CA THR A 223 11.08 -15.51 -4.51
C THR A 223 9.63 -15.33 -4.04
N GLN A 224 9.38 -14.34 -3.17
CA GLN A 224 8.06 -13.97 -2.66
C GLN A 224 7.47 -12.73 -3.36
N ALA A 225 8.29 -11.98 -4.11
CA ALA A 225 7.86 -10.79 -4.83
C ALA A 225 7.03 -11.10 -6.08
N ALA A 226 7.10 -12.33 -6.59
CA ALA A 226 6.50 -12.69 -7.86
C ALA A 226 4.97 -12.75 -7.80
N VAL A 227 4.29 -12.00 -8.67
CA VAL A 227 2.82 -11.92 -8.74
C VAL A 227 2.27 -12.27 -10.11
N THR A 228 1.05 -12.80 -10.14
CA THR A 228 0.35 -13.20 -11.37
C THR A 228 -0.51 -12.09 -11.98
N THR A 229 -0.68 -10.97 -11.27
CA THR A 229 -1.57 -9.88 -11.69
C THR A 229 -0.93 -9.01 -12.77
N THR A 230 -1.74 -8.59 -13.75
CA THR A 230 -1.37 -7.55 -14.73
C THR A 230 -1.81 -6.19 -14.18
N GLY A 231 -0.94 -5.54 -13.41
CA GLY A 231 -1.24 -4.28 -12.72
C GLY A 231 -0.71 -4.25 -11.30
N SER A 232 -0.89 -3.12 -10.62
CA SER A 232 -0.49 -3.01 -9.22
C SER A 232 -1.35 -3.94 -8.35
N PRO A 233 -0.72 -4.82 -7.55
CA PRO A 233 -1.45 -5.67 -6.63
C PRO A 233 -1.85 -4.95 -5.33
N PHE A 234 -1.49 -3.67 -5.14
CA PHE A 234 -1.68 -2.91 -3.91
C PHE A 234 -3.04 -2.21 -3.85
N VAL A 235 -4.10 -2.96 -4.13
CA VAL A 235 -5.49 -2.47 -4.21
C VAL A 235 -6.44 -3.42 -3.48
N GLY A 236 -7.66 -2.94 -3.18
CA GLY A 236 -8.67 -3.74 -2.47
C GLY A 236 -8.14 -4.23 -1.12
N ASP A 237 -8.23 -5.53 -0.87
CA ASP A 237 -7.70 -6.13 0.35
C ASP A 237 -6.19 -5.89 0.51
N ASN A 238 -5.43 -5.72 -0.56
CA ASN A 238 -3.98 -5.51 -0.50
C ASN A 238 -3.55 -4.04 -0.46
N ALA A 239 -4.50 -3.10 -0.28
CA ALA A 239 -4.21 -1.67 -0.24
C ALA A 239 -3.36 -1.26 0.99
N ILE A 240 -3.55 -1.96 2.11
CA ILE A 240 -2.80 -1.72 3.35
C ILE A 240 -1.98 -2.98 3.64
N PRO A 241 -0.65 -2.87 3.89
CA PRO A 241 0.17 -4.02 4.26
C PRO A 241 -0.43 -4.81 5.43
N ALA A 242 -0.44 -6.14 5.31
CA ALA A 242 -1.08 -7.01 6.30
C ALA A 242 -0.45 -6.87 7.70
N GLU A 243 0.85 -6.58 7.74
CA GLU A 243 1.68 -6.40 8.93
C GLU A 243 1.28 -5.15 9.73
N LEU A 244 0.66 -4.14 9.09
CA LEU A 244 0.08 -2.99 9.79
C LEU A 244 -1.31 -3.30 10.36
N MET A 245 -2.05 -4.22 9.73
CA MET A 245 -3.40 -4.61 10.16
C MET A 245 -3.37 -5.64 11.29
N ALA A 246 -2.30 -6.42 11.39
CA ALA A 246 -2.14 -7.46 12.41
C ALA A 246 -1.92 -6.91 13.82
N GLY A 247 -1.82 -5.59 14.00
CA GLY A 247 -1.29 -4.99 15.23
C GLY A 247 0.22 -5.26 15.32
N SER A 248 0.97 -4.31 15.86
CA SER A 248 2.43 -4.41 15.95
C SER A 248 2.88 -5.48 16.95
N ASP A 249 2.77 -6.75 16.59
CA ASP A 249 3.66 -7.80 17.08
C ASP A 249 4.72 -8.01 15.99
N GLY A 250 5.88 -7.41 16.23
CA GLY A 250 7.01 -7.45 15.30
C GLY A 250 7.43 -8.89 14.97
N ASN A 251 7.88 -9.04 13.72
CA ASN A 251 8.61 -10.18 13.17
C ASN A 251 7.77 -11.35 12.63
N ALA A 252 7.15 -11.18 11.46
CA ALA A 252 6.92 -12.28 10.54
C ALA A 252 8.25 -12.67 9.86
N ASN A 253 9.18 -13.21 10.66
CA ASN A 253 10.22 -14.08 10.13
C ASN A 253 9.84 -15.47 10.62
N ASN A 254 9.41 -16.33 9.70
CA ASN A 254 9.10 -17.73 9.98
C ASN A 254 10.38 -18.46 10.38
N ASN A 255 10.79 -18.34 11.65
CA ASN A 255 11.65 -19.31 12.32
C ASN A 255 11.52 -19.18 13.85
N GLY A 256 11.43 -20.33 14.52
CA GLY A 256 10.75 -20.48 15.80
C GLY A 256 11.48 -20.06 17.08
N GLY A 257 10.67 -19.95 18.14
CA GLY A 257 10.99 -20.26 19.54
C GLY A 257 11.70 -19.18 20.36
N GLY A 258 10.99 -18.61 21.34
CA GLY A 258 11.62 -17.89 22.45
C GLY A 258 10.68 -16.98 23.26
N ASN A 259 10.75 -17.09 24.58
CA ASN A 259 9.85 -16.61 25.63
C ASN A 259 9.69 -15.07 25.75
N ALA A 260 8.49 -14.64 26.16
CA ALA A 260 8.08 -13.26 26.41
C ALA A 260 8.73 -12.64 27.66
N ASP A 261 8.90 -11.30 27.69
CA ASP A 261 8.64 -10.46 28.89
C ASP A 261 8.60 -8.93 28.56
N ASN A 262 7.56 -8.30 29.11
CA ASN A 262 7.25 -6.88 29.36
C ASN A 262 6.87 -5.89 28.24
N ALA A 263 5.57 -5.57 28.23
CA ALA A 263 4.89 -4.53 27.47
C ALA A 263 4.92 -3.15 28.17
N GLY A 264 5.17 -2.10 27.39
CA GLY A 264 4.84 -0.70 27.69
C GLY A 264 3.70 -0.21 26.78
N PRO A 265 2.94 0.83 27.15
CA PRO A 265 1.54 0.98 26.75
C PRO A 265 1.41 1.36 25.28
N GLY A 266 0.80 0.46 24.49
CA GLY A 266 0.45 0.69 23.11
C GLY A 266 -0.73 1.65 22.98
N THR A 267 -0.59 2.65 22.12
CA THR A 267 -1.70 3.44 21.60
C THR A 267 -2.42 2.62 20.52
N SER A 268 -3.14 1.59 20.94
CA SER A 268 -4.01 0.80 20.09
C SER A 268 -5.42 1.37 20.14
N ALA A 269 -5.74 2.22 19.16
CA ALA A 269 -7.12 2.58 18.87
C ALA A 269 -7.34 2.82 17.38
N MET A 270 -8.18 1.95 16.80
CA MET A 270 -8.99 2.19 15.59
C MET A 270 -8.28 2.17 14.23
N LEU A 271 -7.97 0.97 13.71
CA LEU A 271 -7.97 0.73 12.25
C LEU A 271 -8.81 -0.49 11.83
N SER A 272 -9.75 -0.90 12.69
CA SER A 272 -10.74 -1.93 12.35
C SER A 272 -12.15 -1.39 12.57
N ARG A 273 -12.59 -0.50 11.67
CA ARG A 273 -14.01 -0.24 11.43
C ARG A 273 -14.22 -0.16 9.93
N ALA A 274 -14.92 -1.17 9.41
CA ALA A 274 -15.30 -1.33 8.03
C ALA A 274 -15.85 -0.02 7.41
N LEU A 275 -15.34 0.33 6.24
CA LEU A 275 -15.76 1.48 5.44
C LEU A 275 -17.08 1.16 4.70
N GLY A 276 -18.20 1.33 5.38
CA GLY A 276 -19.54 1.26 4.77
C GLY A 276 -20.03 2.61 4.24
N ILE A 277 -20.50 2.65 2.99
CA ILE A 277 -21.23 3.81 2.42
C ILE A 277 -22.74 3.65 2.63
N SER A 278 -23.44 4.74 2.94
CA SER A 278 -24.83 4.99 2.49
C SER A 278 -24.87 5.89 1.24
N VAL A 279 -25.41 5.39 0.13
CA VAL A 279 -25.71 6.19 -1.08
C VAL A 279 -27.19 6.56 -0.99
N ILE A 280 -27.49 7.85 -0.85
CA ILE A 280 -28.82 8.38 -1.13
C ILE A 280 -28.87 8.62 -2.65
N LEU A 281 -29.64 7.78 -3.35
CA LEU A 281 -29.88 7.91 -4.77
C LEU A 281 -30.81 9.11 -5.01
N ALA A 282 -30.24 10.26 -5.37
CA ALA A 282 -31.01 11.38 -5.88
C ALA A 282 -31.47 11.03 -7.31
N GLY A 283 -32.79 10.85 -7.48
CA GLY A 283 -33.41 10.53 -8.75
C GLY A 283 -33.22 11.63 -9.80
N VAL A 284 -32.92 11.20 -11.02
CA VAL A 284 -32.98 12.03 -12.23
C VAL A 284 -34.45 12.04 -12.69
N PRO A 285 -35.11 13.19 -12.87
CA PRO A 285 -36.44 13.19 -13.48
C PRO A 285 -36.29 13.01 -15.00
N LEU A 286 -36.88 11.95 -15.53
CA LEU A 286 -37.22 11.83 -16.95
C LEU A 286 -38.20 12.96 -17.29
N LEU A 287 -37.82 13.85 -18.20
CA LEU A 287 -38.77 14.75 -18.84
C LEU A 287 -39.21 14.11 -20.17
N PHE A 288 -40.44 13.59 -20.18
CA PHE A 288 -41.21 13.38 -21.41
C PHE A 288 -42.00 14.66 -21.68
N LEU A 289 -41.65 15.35 -22.77
CA LEU A 289 -42.53 16.00 -23.77
C LEU A 289 -41.66 16.84 -24.72
#